data_AF-A0A1S8B5H9-F1
#
_entry.id   AF-A0A1S8B5H9-F1
#
_cell.length_a   1.000
_cell.length_b   1.000
_cell.length_c   1.000
_cell.angle_alpha   90.00
_cell.angle_beta   90.00
_cell.angle_gamma   90.00
#
_symmetry.space_group_name_H-M   'P 1'
#
loop_
_entity.id
_entity.type
_entity.pdbx_description
1 polymer ?
#
loop_
_entity_poly.entity_id
_entity_poly.type
_entity_poly.pdbx_seq_one_letter_code
_entity_poly.pdbx_strand_id
1 'polypeptide(L)' 'MGAQVLVENNVFDNVVQALVSVDSKEDGYAVARGNDWGTSTNEAPEGTLTEMPYTYTAVEASAVKAAVVGVAGNTLSGL' A
#
# COMPACT_ATOMS: atom_id res chain seq x y z
N MET A 1 5.45 -17.80 -6.72
CA MET A 1 4.08 -17.81 -6.20
C MET A 1 3.15 -16.88 -6.97
N GLY A 2 3.60 -16.10 -7.96
CA GLY A 2 2.75 -15.51 -9.02
C GLY A 2 1.69 -14.50 -8.57
N ALA A 3 1.68 -14.13 -7.29
CA ALA A 3 0.68 -13.24 -6.72
C ALA A 3 0.71 -11.86 -7.39
N GLN A 4 -0.46 -11.22 -7.45
CA GLN A 4 -0.62 -9.87 -7.98
C GLN A 4 -1.22 -8.98 -6.91
N VAL A 5 -0.64 -7.81 -6.69
CA VAL A 5 -1.18 -6.79 -5.77
C VAL A 5 -1.31 -5.44 -6.46
N LEU A 6 -2.40 -4.73 -6.16
CA LEU A 6 -2.56 -3.31 -6.49
C LEU A 6 -2.24 -2.51 -5.23
N VAL A 7 -1.12 -1.79 -5.25
CA VAL A 7 -0.66 -0.93 -4.15
C VAL A 7 -0.99 0.50 -4.54
N GLU A 8 -2.13 0.99 -4.05
CA GLU A 8 -2.71 2.27 -4.47
C GLU A 8 -2.87 3.25 -3.31
N ASN A 9 -2.40 4.48 -3.51
CA ASN A 9 -2.58 5.64 -2.62
C ASN A 9 -2.18 5.39 -1.15
N ASN A 10 -1.13 4.62 -0.90
CA ASN A 10 -0.60 4.39 0.45
C ASN A 10 0.45 5.43 0.85
N VAL A 11 0.71 5.55 2.15
CA VAL A 11 1.82 6.32 2.71
C VAL A 11 2.77 5.38 3.43
N PHE A 12 4.02 5.37 2.99
CA PHE A 12 5.11 4.63 3.61
C PHE A 12 6.03 5.62 4.33
N ASP A 13 6.04 5.57 5.66
CA ASP A 13 6.81 6.49 6.50
C ASP A 13 7.81 5.68 7.33
N ASN A 14 9.10 5.99 7.21
CA ASN A 14 10.20 5.28 7.86
C ASN A 14 10.19 3.76 7.61
N VAL A 15 9.97 3.35 6.36
CA VAL A 15 9.97 1.95 5.92
C VAL A 15 11.23 1.66 5.10
N VAL A 16 11.94 0.58 5.41
CA VAL A 16 13.19 0.21 4.71
C VAL A 16 12.89 -0.40 3.34
N GLN A 17 12.01 -1.42 3.28
CA GLN A 17 11.59 -2.09 2.05
C GLN A 17 10.06 -2.08 1.97
N ALA A 18 9.49 -1.08 1.30
CA ALA A 18 8.04 -0.87 1.26
C ALA A 18 7.31 -1.87 0.34
N LEU A 19 7.89 -2.21 -0.81
CA LEU A 19 7.29 -3.13 -1.78
C LEU A 19 8.37 -3.94 -2.49
N VAL A 20 8.50 -5.21 -2.09
CA VAL A 20 9.52 -6.18 -2.56
C VAL A 20 8.93 -7.57 -2.76
N SER A 21 9.56 -8.38 -3.62
CA SER A 21 9.33 -9.83 -3.74
C SER A 21 10.62 -10.56 -3.32
N VAL A 22 10.57 -11.31 -2.22
CA VAL A 22 11.74 -12.02 -1.66
C VAL A 22 11.36 -13.40 -1.15
N ASP A 23 12.37 -14.25 -0.94
CA ASP A 23 12.28 -15.52 -0.21
C ASP A 23 11.35 -16.60 -0.80
N SER A 24 11.08 -16.53 -2.11
CA SER A 24 10.24 -17.50 -2.83
C SER A 24 10.88 -18.01 -4.12
N LYS A 25 10.47 -19.20 -4.58
CA LYS A 25 10.95 -19.80 -5.85
C LYS A 25 10.44 -19.10 -7.11
N GLU A 26 9.38 -18.32 -6.99
CA GLU A 26 8.87 -17.49 -8.08
C GLU A 26 8.29 -16.21 -7.47
N ASP A 27 8.45 -15.11 -8.19
CA ASP A 27 8.09 -13.79 -7.71
C ASP A 27 6.58 -13.57 -7.57
N GLY A 28 6.25 -12.59 -6.74
CA GLY A 28 5.00 -11.83 -6.83
C GLY A 28 5.22 -10.53 -7.61
N TYR A 29 4.13 -9.91 -8.03
CA TYR A 29 4.16 -8.72 -8.88
C TYR A 29 3.21 -7.66 -8.35
N ALA A 30 3.52 -6.40 -8.64
CA ALA A 30 2.73 -5.28 -8.15
C ALA A 30 2.47 -4.23 -9.24
N VAL A 31 1.24 -3.73 -9.25
CA VAL A 31 0.94 -2.41 -9.85
C VAL A 31 0.97 -1.41 -8.71
N ALA A 32 1.77 -0.35 -8.84
CA ALA A 32 1.89 0.68 -7.81
C ALA A 32 1.54 2.05 -8.38
N ARG A 33 0.54 2.74 -7.80
CA ARG A 33 0.12 4.08 -8.25
C ARG A 33 -0.29 4.98 -7.10
N GLY A 34 0.03 6.27 -7.21
CA GLY A 34 -0.38 7.31 -6.26
C GLY A 34 0.15 7.17 -4.83
N ASN A 35 1.11 6.27 -4.56
CA ASN A 35 1.69 6.10 -3.23
C ASN A 35 2.72 7.20 -2.92
N ASP A 36 2.76 7.61 -1.65
CA ASP A 36 3.89 8.34 -1.07
C ASP A 36 4.85 7.31 -0.45
N TRP A 37 6.05 7.20 -1.00
CA TRP A 37 7.04 6.22 -0.58
C TRP A 37 7.91 6.68 0.60
N GLY A 38 7.83 7.96 0.99
CA GLY A 38 8.77 8.53 1.94
C GLY A 38 10.22 8.35 1.47
N THR A 39 10.99 7.55 2.21
CA THR A 39 12.39 7.21 1.88
C THR A 39 12.57 5.84 1.22
N SER A 40 11.49 5.10 0.96
CA SER A 40 11.52 3.78 0.32
C SER A 40 11.17 3.88 -1.16
N THR A 41 11.05 2.73 -1.84
CA THR A 41 10.71 2.62 -3.26
C THR A 41 9.94 1.33 -3.55
N ASN A 42 9.39 1.23 -4.76
CA ASN A 42 8.93 -0.04 -5.32
C ASN A 42 10.10 -0.77 -5.99
N GLU A 43 10.41 -1.97 -5.51
CA GLU A 43 11.40 -2.88 -6.11
C GLU A 43 10.76 -4.21 -6.55
N ALA A 44 9.45 -4.37 -6.37
CA ALA A 44 8.74 -5.55 -6.84
C ALA A 44 8.62 -5.55 -8.37
N PRO A 45 8.67 -6.73 -9.02
CA PRO A 45 8.37 -6.87 -10.44
C PRO A 45 7.00 -6.28 -10.82
N GLU A 46 6.90 -5.72 -12.02
CA GLU A 46 5.68 -5.07 -12.49
C GLU A 46 4.53 -6.07 -12.68
N GLY A 47 3.38 -5.75 -12.10
CA GLY A 47 2.15 -6.54 -12.17
C GLY A 47 1.18 -6.07 -13.24
N THR A 48 0.01 -6.70 -13.27
CA THR A 48 -1.06 -6.43 -14.26
C THR A 48 -2.42 -6.12 -13.62
N LEU A 49 -2.52 -6.22 -12.29
CA LEU A 49 -3.77 -5.99 -11.55
C LEU A 49 -4.06 -4.49 -11.41
N THR A 50 -4.91 -3.95 -12.30
CA THR A 50 -5.20 -2.51 -12.38
C THR A 50 -6.59 -2.12 -11.91
N GLU A 51 -7.50 -3.10 -11.74
CA GLU A 51 -8.91 -2.90 -11.38
C GLU A 51 -9.41 -4.00 -10.44
N MET A 52 -10.31 -3.64 -9.53
CA MET A 52 -10.95 -4.55 -8.59
C MET A 52 -12.40 -4.86 -8.98
N PRO A 53 -12.94 -6.05 -8.66
CA PRO A 53 -14.33 -6.41 -8.93
C PRO A 53 -15.31 -5.76 -7.92
N TYR A 54 -15.01 -4.56 -7.45
CA TYR A 54 -15.83 -3.78 -6.54
C TYR A 54 -15.50 -2.29 -6.70
N THR A 55 -16.45 -1.44 -6.34
CA THR A 55 -16.28 0.01 -6.40
C THR A 55 -15.73 0.53 -5.07
N TYR A 56 -14.87 1.53 -5.15
CA TYR A 56 -14.33 2.23 -4.00
C TYR A 56 -13.90 3.64 -4.40
N THR A 57 -13.68 4.49 -3.41
CA THR A 57 -13.07 5.81 -3.60
C THR A 57 -11.79 5.82 -2.78
N ALA A 58 -10.65 5.93 -3.47
CA ALA A 58 -9.37 6.07 -2.80
C ALA A 58 -9.21 7.49 -2.26
N VAL A 59 -8.69 7.61 -1.04
CA VAL A 59 -8.20 8.88 -0.50
C VAL A 59 -6.83 9.14 -1.14
N GLU A 60 -6.53 10.38 -1.49
CA GLU A 60 -5.19 10.75 -1.98
C GLU A 60 -4.13 10.49 -0.90
N ALA A 61 -2.95 9.97 -1.27
CA ALA A 61 -1.92 9.60 -0.31
C ALA A 61 -1.55 10.73 0.67
N SER A 62 -1.52 11.99 0.20
CA SER A 62 -1.25 13.17 1.03
C SER A 62 -2.24 13.35 2.20
N ALA A 63 -3.44 12.79 2.11
CA ALA A 63 -4.48 12.87 3.14
C ALA A 63 -4.64 11.57 3.95
N VAL A 64 -4.02 10.45 3.52
CA VAL A 64 -4.22 9.14 4.14
C VAL A 64 -3.75 9.11 5.59
N LYS A 65 -2.57 9.66 5.92
CA LYS A 65 -2.07 9.65 7.30
C LYS A 65 -3.04 10.32 8.28
N ALA A 66 -3.62 11.46 7.89
CA ALA A 66 -4.60 12.17 8.70
C ALA A 66 -5.92 11.41 8.82
N ALA A 67 -6.42 10.85 7.71
CA ALA A 67 -7.63 10.04 7.71
C ALA A 67 -7.51 8.78 8.58
N VAL A 68 -6.37 8.09 8.52
CA VAL A 68 -6.12 6.86 9.28
C VAL A 68 -6.00 7.16 10.77
N VAL A 69 -5.18 8.14 11.18
CA VAL A 69 -5.01 8.46 12.61
C VAL A 69 -6.32 8.90 13.27
N GLY A 70 -7.20 9.57 12.52
CA GLY A 70 -8.48 10.04 13.05
C GLY A 70 -9.57 8.97 13.18
N VAL A 71 -9.43 7.81 12.53
CA VAL A 71 -10.54 6.84 12.36
C VAL A 71 -10.16 5.40 12.70
N ALA A 72 -8.89 5.02 12.55
CA ALA A 72 -8.44 3.65 12.77
C ALA A 72 -8.22 3.34 14.26
N GLY A 73 -8.66 2.16 14.69
CA GLY A 73 -8.52 1.67 16.07
C GLY A 73 -9.74 1.98 16.94
N ASN A 74 -9.74 1.42 18.15
CA ASN A 74 -10.79 1.70 19.13
C ASN A 74 -10.56 3.07 19.78
N THR A 75 -11.63 3.85 19.95
CA THR A 75 -11.58 5.05 20.78
C THR A 75 -11.42 4.64 22.24
N LEU A 76 -10.31 5.02 22.89
CA LEU A 76 -10.18 4.87 24.35
C LEU A 76 -10.99 5.99 25.03
N SER A 77 -12.30 5.81 25.12
CA SER A 77 -13.18 6.70 25.89
C SER A 77 -13.18 6.28 27.36
N GLY A 78 -12.20 6.73 28.13
CA GLY A 78 -12.13 6.45 29.57
C GLY A 78 -10.82 6.85 30.22
N LEU A 79 -10.65 8.15 30.48
CA LEU A 79 -9.76 8.73 31.48
C LEU A 79 -10.55 9.77 32.27
#